data_AF-A0A355BMA5-F1
#
_entry.id   AF-A0A355BMA5-F1
#
_cell.length_a   1.000
_cell.length_b   1.000
_cell.length_c   1.000
_cell.angle_alpha   90.00
_cell.angle_beta   90.00
_cell.angle_gamma   90.00
#
_symmetry.space_group_name_H-M   'P 1'
#
loop_
_entity.id
_entity.type
_entity.pdbx_description
1 polymer ?
#
loop_
_entity_poly.entity_id
_entity_poly.type
_entity_poly.pdbx_seq_one_letter_code
_entity_poly.pdbx_strand_id
1 'polypeptide(L)'
;MNVVLFDDKVIRENLLPFTYTRPVASIRVGILTIAEKWEHYLEHTISYLTQDYLQYKFPIKTTTDNILINGAVCPTDELVLAIRQLKKGESLMSGETMLAARSDDAYSLGTTRFIPKAFSGEVTLIDQPWRIFQQNGAQIRSDFERVTAGRKSRNIDDPHTRVYGGENIFIEHGVRLQAAILNASDGPIYIGPNVQVQEGAIIRGPFSIGAHSVVNMGAKMRADTSIGPHCKVGGEVSNTVMFGFSSKVHDGFLGS
;
A
#
# COMPACT_ATOMS: atom_id res chain seq x y z
N MET A 1 -6.97 -22.32 3.78
CA MET A 1 -6.80 -21.21 4.72
C MET A 1 -7.35 -19.96 4.04
N ASN A 2 -8.45 -19.43 4.55
CA ASN A 2 -9.07 -18.21 4.02
C ASN A 2 -8.50 -16.98 4.76
N VAL A 3 -8.32 -15.86 4.08
CA VAL A 3 -7.77 -14.63 4.69
C VAL A 3 -8.84 -13.55 4.71
N VAL A 4 -9.08 -13.00 5.89
CA VAL A 4 -10.06 -11.94 6.12
C VAL A 4 -9.34 -10.77 6.79
N LEU A 5 -9.38 -9.59 6.17
CA LEU A 5 -8.86 -8.37 6.76
C LEU A 5 -9.98 -7.68 7.53
N PHE A 6 -9.83 -7.52 8.85
CA PHE A 6 -10.85 -6.91 9.70
C PHE A 6 -10.53 -5.46 10.03
N ASP A 7 -11.56 -4.65 10.17
CA ASP A 7 -11.44 -3.29 10.67
C ASP A 7 -11.56 -3.29 12.20
N ASP A 8 -10.47 -2.95 12.89
CA ASP A 8 -10.56 -2.60 14.31
C ASP A 8 -11.41 -1.34 14.48
N LYS A 9 -12.33 -1.35 15.46
CA LYS A 9 -13.31 -0.29 15.64
C LYS A 9 -12.66 1.07 15.93
N VAL A 10 -11.66 1.09 16.82
CA VAL A 10 -11.00 2.33 17.24
C VAL A 10 -10.13 2.86 16.12
N ILE A 11 -9.32 2.00 15.51
CA ILE A 11 -8.45 2.38 14.38
C ILE A 11 -9.27 2.91 13.21
N ARG A 12 -10.38 2.25 12.88
CA ARG A 12 -11.26 2.68 11.79
C ARG A 12 -11.80 4.09 12.02
N GLU A 13 -12.24 4.40 13.24
CA GLU A 13 -12.73 5.74 13.62
C GLU A 13 -11.63 6.80 13.53
N ASN A 14 -10.42 6.48 13.99
CA ASN A 14 -9.27 7.39 13.91
C ASN A 14 -8.87 7.73 12.46
N LEU A 15 -9.11 6.83 11.51
CA LEU A 15 -8.75 6.99 10.10
C LEU A 15 -9.83 7.71 9.27
N LEU A 16 -10.89 8.22 9.89
CA LEU A 16 -11.86 9.06 9.19
C LEU A 16 -11.18 10.35 8.67
N PRO A 17 -11.59 10.86 7.49
CA PRO A 17 -12.71 10.40 6.67
C PRO A 17 -12.36 9.29 5.67
N PHE A 18 -11.11 8.77 5.65
CA PHE A 18 -10.68 7.82 4.63
C PHE A 18 -11.42 6.49 4.70
N THR A 19 -11.83 6.07 5.88
CA THR A 19 -12.55 4.80 6.11
C THR A 19 -14.06 4.92 5.92
N TYR A 20 -14.64 6.12 5.69
CA TYR A 20 -16.08 6.26 5.42
C TYR A 20 -16.55 5.48 4.19
N THR A 21 -15.69 5.28 3.20
CA THR A 21 -16.07 4.73 1.88
C THR A 21 -15.33 3.45 1.52
N ARG A 22 -14.51 2.91 2.44
CA ARG A 22 -13.67 1.73 2.22
C ARG A 22 -13.23 1.06 3.53
N PRO A 23 -12.86 -0.23 3.50
CA PRO A 23 -12.17 -0.89 4.61
C PRO A 23 -10.82 -0.23 4.92
N VAL A 24 -10.32 -0.39 6.14
CA VAL A 24 -9.00 0.12 6.56
C VAL A 24 -7.91 -0.43 5.64
N ALA A 25 -7.97 -1.71 5.30
CA ALA A 25 -6.99 -2.37 4.44
C ALA A 25 -6.93 -1.80 3.01
N SER A 26 -7.94 -1.05 2.57
CA SER A 26 -7.92 -0.39 1.24
C SER A 26 -7.15 0.93 1.22
N ILE A 27 -6.55 1.35 2.35
CA ILE A 27 -5.68 2.52 2.40
C ILE A 27 -4.35 2.18 1.72
N ARG A 28 -3.89 3.11 0.86
CA ARG A 28 -2.57 3.04 0.22
C ARG A 28 -1.49 3.55 1.18
N VAL A 29 -0.42 2.78 1.34
CA VAL A 29 0.82 3.18 2.04
C VAL A 29 1.95 2.42 1.36
N GLY A 30 2.83 3.11 0.63
CA GLY A 30 3.79 2.48 -0.27
C GLY A 30 3.30 2.46 -1.73
N ILE A 31 3.75 1.47 -2.50
CA ILE A 31 3.30 1.22 -3.88
C ILE A 31 1.86 0.66 -3.85
N LEU A 32 1.58 -0.17 -2.85
CA LEU A 32 0.37 -0.98 -2.71
C LEU A 32 -0.56 -0.45 -1.60
N THR A 33 -1.82 -0.84 -1.65
CA THR A 33 -2.72 -0.83 -0.49
C THR A 33 -2.34 -1.91 0.50
N ILE A 34 -2.71 -1.76 1.78
CA ILE A 34 -2.42 -2.77 2.81
C ILE A 34 -2.98 -4.14 2.40
N ALA A 35 -4.18 -4.15 1.81
CA ALA A 35 -4.82 -5.28 1.17
C ALA A 35 -3.93 -5.96 0.12
N GLU A 36 -3.50 -5.21 -0.89
CA GLU A 36 -2.62 -5.71 -1.97
C GLU A 36 -1.30 -6.25 -1.40
N LYS A 37 -0.73 -5.63 -0.36
CA LYS A 37 0.46 -6.17 0.33
C LYS A 37 0.19 -7.58 0.87
N TRP A 38 -0.92 -7.78 1.59
CA TRP A 38 -1.25 -9.10 2.13
C TRP A 38 -1.48 -10.14 1.04
N GLU A 39 -2.09 -9.77 -0.09
CA GLU A 39 -2.23 -10.64 -1.26
C GLU A 39 -0.86 -11.07 -1.80
N HIS A 40 0.12 -10.15 -1.87
CA HIS A 40 1.49 -10.47 -2.29
C HIS A 40 2.25 -11.36 -1.29
N TYR A 41 2.02 -11.22 0.02
CA TYR A 41 2.71 -12.03 1.02
C TYR A 41 2.11 -13.43 1.21
N LEU A 42 0.81 -13.58 0.99
CA LEU A 42 0.09 -14.82 1.25
C LEU A 42 -0.28 -15.58 -0.02
N GLU A 43 -0.17 -14.98 -1.21
CA GLU A 43 -0.59 -15.57 -2.50
C GLU A 43 -2.05 -16.07 -2.45
N HIS A 44 -2.88 -15.33 -1.72
CA HIS A 44 -4.27 -15.68 -1.46
C HIS A 44 -5.17 -14.48 -1.73
N THR A 45 -6.36 -14.76 -2.26
CA THR A 45 -7.43 -13.76 -2.33
C THR A 45 -7.87 -13.39 -0.92
N ILE A 46 -7.98 -12.11 -0.64
CA ILE A 46 -8.48 -11.60 0.64
C ILE A 46 -9.98 -11.28 0.57
N SER A 47 -10.62 -11.19 1.72
CA SER A 47 -11.96 -10.65 1.91
C SER A 47 -11.98 -9.71 3.12
N TYR A 48 -13.09 -9.01 3.36
CA TYR A 48 -13.11 -7.92 4.34
C TYR A 48 -14.16 -8.13 5.42
N LEU A 49 -13.79 -7.97 6.69
CA LEU A 49 -14.72 -7.81 7.80
C LEU A 49 -14.76 -6.32 8.17
N THR A 50 -15.67 -5.58 7.52
CA THR A 50 -15.87 -4.14 7.72
C THR A 50 -17.33 -3.83 8.08
N GLN A 51 -17.69 -2.53 8.14
CA GLN A 51 -19.04 -2.06 8.46
C GLN A 51 -20.10 -2.58 7.48
N ASP A 52 -21.30 -2.84 7.97
CA ASP A 52 -22.39 -3.43 7.18
C ASP A 52 -22.67 -2.71 5.86
N TYR A 53 -22.65 -1.38 5.86
CA TYR A 53 -22.89 -0.58 4.66
C TYR A 53 -21.78 -0.70 3.60
N LEU A 54 -20.57 -1.15 3.99
CA LEU A 54 -19.48 -1.44 3.06
C LEU A 54 -19.47 -2.90 2.61
N GLN A 55 -20.03 -3.83 3.37
CA GLN A 55 -19.99 -5.27 3.06
C GLN A 55 -20.61 -5.63 1.71
N TYR A 56 -21.57 -4.84 1.22
CA TYR A 56 -22.11 -5.04 -0.14
C TYR A 56 -21.02 -4.90 -1.22
N LYS A 57 -20.12 -3.92 -1.07
CA LYS A 57 -19.04 -3.66 -2.03
C LYS A 57 -17.76 -4.45 -1.69
N PHE A 58 -17.53 -4.72 -0.41
CA PHE A 58 -16.34 -5.38 0.12
C PHE A 58 -16.75 -6.63 0.89
N PRO A 59 -17.17 -7.71 0.23
CA PRO A 59 -17.76 -8.84 0.91
C PRO A 59 -16.75 -9.58 1.80
N ILE A 60 -17.24 -10.09 2.93
CA ILE A 60 -16.56 -11.12 3.70
C ILE A 60 -16.78 -12.49 3.06
N LYS A 61 -15.74 -13.31 3.06
CA LYS A 61 -15.85 -14.75 2.79
C LYS A 61 -15.43 -15.46 4.06
N THR A 62 -16.29 -16.31 4.59
CA THR A 62 -15.98 -17.15 5.76
C THR A 62 -15.93 -18.62 5.34
N THR A 63 -15.03 -19.37 5.95
CA THR A 63 -14.85 -20.82 5.77
C THR A 63 -14.69 -21.47 7.14
N THR A 64 -14.41 -22.77 7.23
CA THR A 64 -14.12 -23.43 8.52
C THR A 64 -12.68 -23.22 9.02
N ASP A 65 -11.85 -22.46 8.31
CA ASP A 65 -10.46 -22.14 8.70
C ASP A 65 -10.01 -20.79 8.11
N ASN A 66 -10.13 -19.75 8.93
CA ASN A 66 -9.89 -18.35 8.58
C ASN A 66 -8.74 -17.78 9.39
N ILE A 67 -7.86 -17.04 8.72
CA ILE A 67 -6.93 -16.11 9.33
C ILE A 67 -7.54 -14.72 9.23
N LEU A 68 -7.86 -14.15 10.38
CA LEU A 68 -8.35 -12.80 10.56
C LEU A 68 -7.12 -11.92 10.80
N ILE A 69 -6.87 -10.92 9.98
CA ILE A 69 -5.72 -10.01 10.11
C ILE A 69 -6.22 -8.59 10.26
N ASN A 70 -5.64 -7.82 11.17
CA ASN A 70 -6.00 -6.43 11.35
C ASN A 70 -5.67 -5.64 10.07
N GLY A 71 -6.68 -5.05 9.46
CA GLY A 71 -6.58 -4.35 8.18
C GLY A 71 -5.67 -3.11 8.21
N ALA A 72 -5.25 -2.65 9.38
CA ALA A 72 -4.33 -1.53 9.53
C ALA A 72 -2.85 -1.95 9.60
N VAL A 73 -2.55 -3.26 9.66
CA VAL A 73 -1.19 -3.78 9.82
C VAL A 73 -0.56 -4.03 8.45
N CYS A 74 0.60 -3.44 8.20
CA CYS A 74 1.42 -3.79 7.02
C CYS A 74 2.19 -5.11 7.29
N PRO A 75 2.25 -6.03 6.31
CA PRO A 75 2.96 -7.29 6.48
C PRO A 75 4.48 -7.12 6.51
N THR A 76 5.13 -8.00 7.27
CA THR A 76 6.57 -8.28 7.23
C THR A 76 6.77 -9.78 7.15
N ASP A 77 7.95 -10.25 6.72
CA ASP A 77 8.23 -11.69 6.67
C ASP A 77 8.13 -12.35 8.05
N GLU A 78 8.63 -11.69 9.10
CA GLU A 78 8.53 -12.16 10.48
C GLU A 78 7.07 -12.30 10.93
N LEU A 79 6.24 -11.29 10.64
CA LEU A 79 4.82 -11.32 10.98
C LEU A 79 4.08 -12.44 10.25
N VAL A 80 4.37 -12.63 8.96
CA VAL A 80 3.73 -13.69 8.16
C VAL A 80 4.12 -15.07 8.67
N LEU A 81 5.38 -15.28 9.06
CA LEU A 81 5.82 -16.53 9.69
C LEU A 81 5.09 -16.77 11.02
N ALA A 82 4.94 -15.75 11.86
CA ALA A 82 4.21 -15.85 13.12
C ALA A 82 2.72 -16.19 12.91
N ILE A 83 2.06 -15.54 11.94
CA ILE A 83 0.66 -15.79 11.60
C ILE A 83 0.46 -17.24 11.11
N ARG A 84 1.38 -17.77 10.28
CA ARG A 84 1.31 -19.15 9.78
C ARG A 84 1.41 -20.20 10.89
N GLN A 85 1.98 -19.85 12.04
CA GLN A 85 2.11 -20.73 13.21
C GLN A 85 0.90 -20.70 14.15
N LEU A 86 -0.08 -19.82 13.92
CA LEU A 86 -1.30 -19.77 14.73
C LEU A 86 -2.14 -21.03 14.56
N LYS A 87 -2.57 -21.60 15.69
CA LYS A 87 -3.58 -22.65 15.76
C LYS A 87 -4.97 -22.01 15.89
N LYS A 88 -6.00 -22.76 15.52
CA LYS A 88 -7.40 -22.31 15.69
C LYS A 88 -7.67 -21.94 17.15
N GLY A 89 -8.32 -20.81 17.37
CA GLY A 89 -8.58 -20.23 18.69
C GLY A 89 -7.43 -19.41 19.27
N GLU A 90 -6.31 -19.26 18.58
CA GLU A 90 -5.21 -18.39 19.00
C GLU A 90 -5.25 -17.03 18.30
N SER A 91 -4.77 -15.99 18.99
CA SER A 91 -4.51 -14.67 18.43
C SER A 91 -3.04 -14.28 18.60
N LEU A 92 -2.57 -13.43 17.69
CA LEU A 92 -1.26 -12.81 17.73
C LEU A 92 -1.43 -11.35 18.16
N MET A 93 -0.68 -10.93 19.18
CA MET A 93 -0.84 -9.64 19.87
C MET A 93 0.48 -8.85 19.86
N SER A 94 0.41 -7.54 19.65
CA SER A 94 1.49 -6.59 19.92
C SER A 94 1.00 -5.58 20.95
N GLY A 95 1.46 -5.73 22.20
CA GLY A 95 0.86 -5.02 23.32
C GLY A 95 -0.63 -5.34 23.43
N GLU A 96 -1.47 -4.32 23.40
CA GLU A 96 -2.94 -4.46 23.44
C GLU A 96 -3.57 -4.67 22.05
N THR A 97 -2.81 -4.49 20.98
CA THR A 97 -3.33 -4.59 19.61
C THR A 97 -3.34 -6.04 19.12
N MET A 98 -4.50 -6.54 18.70
CA MET A 98 -4.60 -7.81 17.98
C MET A 98 -4.12 -7.60 16.54
N LEU A 99 -3.06 -8.32 16.16
CA LEU A 99 -2.50 -8.32 14.81
C LEU A 99 -3.23 -9.32 13.91
N ALA A 100 -3.48 -10.52 14.44
CA ALA A 100 -4.19 -11.57 13.73
C ALA A 100 -4.84 -12.57 14.69
N ALA A 101 -5.77 -13.38 14.19
CA ALA A 101 -6.35 -14.51 14.88
C ALA A 101 -6.70 -15.61 13.89
N ARG A 102 -6.77 -16.86 14.36
CA ARG A 102 -7.23 -17.99 13.54
C ARG A 102 -8.53 -18.54 14.08
N SER A 103 -9.57 -18.58 13.26
CA SER A 103 -10.93 -18.97 13.66
C SER A 103 -11.58 -19.91 12.66
N ASP A 104 -12.51 -20.74 13.12
CA ASP A 104 -13.42 -21.52 12.28
C ASP A 104 -14.61 -20.70 11.77
N ASP A 105 -14.82 -19.49 12.28
CA ASP A 105 -15.77 -18.52 11.77
C ASP A 105 -15.19 -17.10 11.83
N ALA A 106 -15.17 -16.40 10.69
CA ALA A 106 -14.68 -15.03 10.61
C ALA A 106 -15.55 -14.04 11.41
N TYR A 107 -16.84 -14.31 11.62
CA TYR A 107 -17.72 -13.45 12.42
C TYR A 107 -17.49 -13.58 13.93
N SER A 108 -16.66 -14.53 14.36
CA SER A 108 -16.37 -14.76 15.78
C SER A 108 -15.53 -13.64 16.42
N LEU A 109 -15.06 -12.68 15.62
CA LEU A 109 -14.27 -11.55 16.08
C LEU A 109 -15.13 -10.67 17.01
N GLY A 110 -14.78 -10.61 18.30
CA GLY A 110 -15.52 -9.85 19.32
C GLY A 110 -16.49 -10.68 20.17
N THR A 111 -16.84 -11.90 19.74
CA THR A 111 -17.67 -12.83 20.53
C THR A 111 -16.84 -13.96 21.14
N THR A 112 -15.77 -14.38 20.47
CA THR A 112 -14.90 -15.47 20.90
C THR A 112 -13.67 -14.93 21.60
N ARG A 113 -13.31 -15.55 22.73
CA ARG A 113 -12.06 -15.28 23.43
C ARG A 113 -10.93 -16.11 22.82
N PHE A 114 -10.00 -15.44 22.14
CA PHE A 114 -8.80 -16.08 21.62
C PHE A 114 -7.72 -16.22 22.70
N ILE A 115 -6.89 -17.25 22.58
CA ILE A 115 -5.70 -17.45 23.40
C ILE A 115 -4.59 -16.54 22.85
N PRO A 116 -4.15 -15.51 23.60
CA PRO A 116 -3.19 -14.55 23.07
C PRO A 116 -1.76 -15.12 23.04
N LYS A 117 -1.05 -14.85 21.95
CA LYS A 117 0.39 -15.04 21.79
C LYS A 117 1.05 -13.70 21.50
N ALA A 118 2.10 -13.37 22.24
CA ALA A 118 2.85 -12.14 22.02
C ALA A 118 3.68 -12.26 20.73
N PHE A 119 3.65 -11.21 19.92
CA PHE A 119 4.57 -10.96 18.83
C PHE A 119 5.60 -9.93 19.29
N SER A 120 6.89 -10.24 19.14
CA SER A 120 8.00 -9.39 19.58
C SER A 120 8.67 -8.60 18.46
N GLY A 121 8.30 -8.85 17.20
CA GLY A 121 8.87 -8.16 16.05
C GLY A 121 8.31 -6.75 15.87
N GLU A 122 8.92 -5.97 14.97
CA GLU A 122 8.43 -4.65 14.63
C GLU A 122 7.10 -4.72 13.86
N VAL A 123 6.17 -3.84 14.22
CA VAL A 123 4.85 -3.74 13.59
C VAL A 123 4.66 -2.35 13.03
N THR A 124 4.46 -2.26 11.71
CA THR A 124 3.95 -1.04 11.08
C THR A 124 2.42 -1.05 11.12
N LEU A 125 1.86 -0.25 12.03
CA LEU A 125 0.42 -0.07 12.20
C LEU A 125 -0.01 1.31 11.71
N ILE A 126 -1.01 1.34 10.82
CA ILE A 126 -1.62 2.57 10.30
C ILE A 126 -2.87 2.88 11.13
N ASP A 127 -2.66 3.29 12.38
CA ASP A 127 -3.72 3.56 13.35
C ASP A 127 -4.24 5.01 13.34
N GLN A 128 -3.54 5.89 12.62
CA GLN A 128 -3.80 7.33 12.55
C GLN A 128 -3.52 7.87 11.14
N PRO A 129 -4.19 8.96 10.70
CA PRO A 129 -4.02 9.50 9.35
C PRO A 129 -2.58 9.91 9.03
N TRP A 130 -1.84 10.47 10.00
CA TRP A 130 -0.45 10.88 9.78
C TRP A 130 0.53 9.71 9.61
N ARG A 131 0.18 8.51 10.10
CA ARG A 131 0.98 7.31 9.85
C ARG A 131 1.06 6.98 8.37
N ILE A 132 0.04 7.34 7.58
CA ILE A 132 -0.01 7.08 6.13
C ILE A 132 1.20 7.69 5.44
N PHE A 133 1.49 8.97 5.65
CA PHE A 133 2.66 9.62 5.01
C PHE A 133 3.96 9.36 5.78
N GLN A 134 3.94 9.29 7.12
CA GLN A 134 5.14 8.96 7.91
C GLN A 134 5.75 7.60 7.54
N GLN A 135 4.91 6.61 7.25
CA GLN A 135 5.36 5.26 6.89
C GLN A 135 5.51 5.07 5.38
N ASN A 136 5.05 6.02 4.56
CA ASN A 136 4.96 5.84 3.11
C ASN A 136 6.31 5.51 2.47
N GLY A 137 7.34 6.30 2.76
CA GLY A 137 8.68 6.11 2.21
C GLY A 137 9.27 4.73 2.47
N ALA A 138 9.22 4.28 3.72
CA ALA A 138 9.66 2.95 4.13
C ALA A 138 8.83 1.85 3.44
N GLN A 139 7.53 2.05 3.32
CA GLN A 139 6.63 1.11 2.66
C GLN A 139 6.81 1.07 1.14
N ILE A 140 7.20 2.17 0.46
CA ILE A 140 7.59 2.13 -0.97
C ILE A 140 8.81 1.23 -1.14
N ARG A 141 9.82 1.33 -0.27
CA ARG A 141 11.03 0.50 -0.34
C ARG A 141 10.72 -0.98 -0.15
N SER A 142 9.97 -1.31 0.90
CA SER A 142 9.55 -2.69 1.18
C SER A 142 8.70 -3.28 0.04
N ASP A 143 7.75 -2.50 -0.49
CA ASP A 143 6.95 -2.94 -1.62
C ASP A 143 7.80 -3.14 -2.86
N PHE A 144 8.73 -2.24 -3.15
CA PHE A 144 9.57 -2.28 -4.35
C PHE A 144 10.34 -3.59 -4.43
N GLU A 145 11.00 -3.99 -3.35
CA GLU A 145 11.74 -5.27 -3.29
C GLU A 145 10.84 -6.45 -3.64
N ARG A 146 9.61 -6.46 -3.10
CA ARG A 146 8.68 -7.59 -3.30
C ARG A 146 8.01 -7.59 -4.67
N VAL A 147 7.50 -6.45 -5.14
CA VAL A 147 6.76 -6.37 -6.41
C VAL A 147 7.66 -6.47 -7.63
N THR A 148 8.97 -6.26 -7.46
CA THR A 148 9.96 -6.35 -8.55
C THR A 148 10.81 -7.63 -8.52
N ALA A 149 10.75 -8.39 -7.42
CA ALA A 149 11.51 -9.64 -7.26
C ALA A 149 11.32 -10.60 -8.45
N GLY A 150 12.43 -11.01 -9.07
CA GLY A 150 12.43 -11.93 -10.21
C GLY A 150 11.90 -11.35 -11.51
N ARG A 151 11.53 -10.06 -11.55
CA ARG A 151 10.99 -9.39 -12.74
C ARG A 151 12.05 -8.51 -13.39
N LYS A 152 11.84 -8.16 -14.66
CA LYS A 152 12.71 -7.23 -15.41
C LYS A 152 11.95 -5.94 -15.68
N SER A 153 12.58 -4.81 -15.35
CA SER A 153 12.10 -3.48 -15.72
C SER A 153 12.17 -3.28 -17.23
N ARG A 154 11.26 -2.47 -17.80
CA ARG A 154 11.42 -2.01 -19.18
C ARG A 154 12.59 -1.06 -19.32
N ASN A 155 13.21 -1.09 -20.50
CA ASN A 155 14.18 -0.09 -20.90
C ASN A 155 13.53 1.29 -21.05
N ILE A 156 14.31 2.32 -20.81
CA ILE A 156 13.95 3.71 -21.09
C ILE A 156 14.41 4.02 -22.51
N ASP A 157 13.46 4.00 -23.44
CA ASP A 157 13.74 4.11 -24.88
C ASP A 157 13.85 5.58 -25.35
N ASP A 158 13.40 6.55 -24.55
CA ASP A 158 13.47 7.98 -24.88
C ASP A 158 14.89 8.54 -24.72
N PRO A 159 15.55 9.02 -25.80
CA PRO A 159 16.93 9.49 -25.74
C PRO A 159 17.10 10.77 -24.91
N HIS A 160 16.02 11.49 -24.60
CA HIS A 160 16.07 12.74 -23.84
C HIS A 160 15.84 12.56 -22.34
N THR A 161 15.36 11.40 -21.91
CA THR A 161 15.19 11.09 -20.50
C THR A 161 16.55 10.88 -19.83
N ARG A 162 16.72 11.39 -18.62
CA ARG A 162 17.94 11.30 -17.81
C ARG A 162 17.67 10.54 -16.53
N VAL A 163 18.60 9.66 -16.14
CA VAL A 163 18.41 8.68 -15.08
C VAL A 163 19.61 8.71 -14.12
N TYR A 164 19.32 8.71 -12.82
CA TYR A 164 20.29 8.50 -11.74
C TYR A 164 19.80 7.34 -10.86
N GLY A 165 20.71 6.43 -10.47
CA GLY A 165 20.36 5.23 -9.69
C GLY A 165 19.43 4.28 -10.45
N GLY A 166 19.73 4.00 -11.73
CA GLY A 166 18.85 3.24 -12.63
C GLY A 166 18.50 1.83 -12.15
N GLU A 167 19.35 1.22 -11.32
CA GLU A 167 19.12 -0.05 -10.64
C GLU A 167 17.92 -0.01 -9.66
N ASN A 168 17.54 1.17 -9.19
CA ASN A 168 16.41 1.39 -8.28
C ASN A 168 15.15 1.87 -9.02
N ILE A 169 15.10 1.75 -10.36
CA ILE A 169 13.95 2.16 -11.17
C ILE A 169 13.28 0.95 -11.80
N PHE A 170 11.98 0.79 -11.52
CA PHE A 170 11.16 -0.24 -12.15
C PHE A 170 10.04 0.38 -12.97
N ILE A 171 10.00 0.04 -14.25
CA ILE A 171 9.05 0.55 -15.24
C ILE A 171 8.25 -0.61 -15.80
N GLU A 172 6.92 -0.53 -15.60
CA GLU A 172 5.96 -1.49 -16.12
C GLU A 172 5.67 -1.31 -17.62
N HIS A 173 4.93 -2.25 -18.20
CA HIS A 173 4.54 -2.20 -19.60
C HIS A 173 3.63 -1.00 -19.93
N GLY A 174 3.74 -0.48 -21.16
CA GLY A 174 2.90 0.60 -21.68
C GLY A 174 3.23 2.00 -21.18
N VAL A 175 4.28 2.14 -20.35
CA VAL A 175 4.73 3.45 -19.86
C VAL A 175 5.27 4.29 -21.01
N ARG A 176 4.91 5.58 -21.03
CA ARG A 176 5.47 6.60 -21.92
C ARG A 176 6.23 7.63 -21.10
N LEU A 177 7.53 7.77 -21.38
CA LEU A 177 8.39 8.80 -20.81
C LEU A 177 8.84 9.74 -21.93
N GLN A 178 8.80 11.04 -21.70
CA GLN A 178 9.29 12.03 -22.66
C GLN A 178 10.13 13.06 -21.92
N ALA A 179 11.41 13.20 -22.28
CA ALA A 179 12.32 14.24 -21.77
C ALA A 179 12.25 14.45 -20.24
N ALA A 180 12.13 13.35 -19.48
CA ALA A 180 11.97 13.39 -18.03
C ALA A 180 13.31 13.27 -17.28
N ILE A 181 13.34 13.63 -16.01
CA ILE A 181 14.47 13.39 -15.11
C ILE A 181 14.00 12.43 -14.01
N LEU A 182 14.58 11.24 -13.96
CA LEU A 182 14.34 10.25 -12.92
C LEU A 182 15.58 10.14 -12.02
N ASN A 183 15.42 10.44 -10.74
CA ASN A 183 16.51 10.35 -9.76
C ASN A 183 16.13 9.40 -8.63
N ALA A 184 16.62 8.17 -8.70
CA ALA A 184 16.42 7.13 -7.70
C ALA A 184 17.67 6.90 -6.82
N SER A 185 18.54 7.91 -6.69
CA SER A 185 19.73 7.83 -5.84
C SER A 185 19.40 7.73 -4.34
N ASP A 186 18.29 8.36 -3.92
CA ASP A 186 17.87 8.38 -2.51
C ASP A 186 16.80 7.32 -2.19
N GLY A 187 16.33 6.56 -3.19
CA GLY A 187 15.33 5.51 -3.03
C GLY A 187 14.61 5.13 -4.33
N PRO A 188 13.83 4.04 -4.33
CA PRO A 188 13.29 3.46 -5.55
C PRO A 188 12.22 4.31 -6.23
N ILE A 189 12.18 4.23 -7.55
CA ILE A 189 11.11 4.80 -8.37
C ILE A 189 10.35 3.64 -9.02
N TYR A 190 9.08 3.49 -8.68
CA TYR A 190 8.18 2.54 -9.32
C TYR A 190 7.18 3.25 -10.24
N ILE A 191 7.15 2.88 -11.51
CA ILE A 191 6.23 3.43 -12.52
C ILE A 191 5.30 2.32 -13.01
N GLY A 192 4.03 2.39 -12.60
CA GLY A 192 2.97 1.44 -12.92
C GLY A 192 2.59 1.38 -14.40
N PRO A 193 1.79 0.38 -14.81
CA PRO A 193 1.52 0.14 -16.23
C PRO A 193 0.72 1.27 -16.86
N ASN A 194 1.01 1.57 -18.13
CA ASN A 194 0.32 2.61 -18.90
C ASN A 194 0.41 4.03 -18.31
N VAL A 195 1.39 4.31 -17.45
CA VAL A 195 1.64 5.66 -16.94
C VAL A 195 2.26 6.55 -18.02
N GLN A 196 1.93 7.83 -17.98
CA GLN A 196 2.54 8.84 -18.84
C GLN A 196 3.31 9.85 -17.99
N VAL A 197 4.59 10.01 -18.26
CA VAL A 197 5.42 11.08 -17.69
C VAL A 197 5.75 12.04 -18.82
N GLN A 198 5.14 13.23 -18.75
CA GLN A 198 5.27 14.27 -19.76
C GLN A 198 6.58 15.04 -19.63
N GLU A 199 6.84 15.87 -20.63
CA GLU A 199 8.09 16.58 -20.87
C GLU A 199 8.56 17.40 -19.66
N GLY A 200 9.84 17.30 -19.33
CA GLY A 200 10.46 18.09 -18.28
C GLY A 200 10.01 17.75 -16.86
N ALA A 201 9.19 16.70 -16.66
CA ALA A 201 8.86 16.24 -15.32
C ALA A 201 10.11 15.71 -14.59
N ILE A 202 10.22 16.04 -13.30
CA ILE A 202 11.32 15.65 -12.43
C ILE A 202 10.76 14.78 -11.32
N ILE A 203 11.26 13.56 -11.20
CA ILE A 203 10.82 12.58 -10.21
C ILE A 203 12.01 12.16 -9.35
N ARG A 204 11.89 12.33 -8.03
CA ARG A 204 12.88 11.87 -7.05
C ARG A 204 12.29 10.76 -6.18
N GLY A 205 13.04 9.67 -6.05
CA GLY A 205 12.68 8.55 -5.19
C GLY A 205 12.90 8.82 -3.68
N PRO A 206 12.29 8.01 -2.79
CA PRO A 206 11.34 6.96 -3.11
C PRO A 206 10.02 7.53 -3.64
N PHE A 207 9.54 6.98 -4.76
CA PHE A 207 8.35 7.44 -5.44
C PHE A 207 7.63 6.26 -6.08
N SER A 208 6.30 6.27 -6.02
CA SER A 208 5.48 5.31 -6.76
C SER A 208 4.33 5.99 -7.49
N ILE A 209 4.00 5.48 -8.67
CA ILE A 209 2.81 5.90 -9.42
C ILE A 209 2.05 4.69 -9.96
N GLY A 210 0.75 4.65 -9.67
CA GLY A 210 -0.16 3.58 -10.07
C GLY A 210 -0.55 3.64 -11.54
N ALA A 211 -1.16 2.55 -12.00
CA ALA A 211 -1.53 2.35 -13.40
C ALA A 211 -2.37 3.50 -13.99
N HIS A 212 -2.18 3.77 -15.28
CA HIS A 212 -2.95 4.75 -16.07
C HIS A 212 -2.89 6.20 -15.55
N SER A 213 -1.96 6.51 -14.65
CA SER A 213 -1.78 7.86 -14.12
C SER A 213 -0.89 8.72 -15.02
N VAL A 214 -0.97 10.03 -14.85
CA VAL A 214 -0.23 11.01 -15.66
C VAL A 214 0.52 11.97 -14.75
N VAL A 215 1.82 12.12 -14.98
CA VAL A 215 2.64 13.22 -14.45
C VAL A 215 2.71 14.29 -15.54
N ASN A 216 2.16 15.47 -15.24
CA ASN A 216 2.08 16.59 -16.17
C ASN A 216 3.45 17.18 -16.49
N MET A 217 3.50 17.88 -17.63
CA MET A 217 4.68 18.62 -18.08
C MET A 217 5.25 19.51 -16.96
N GLY A 218 6.57 19.44 -16.77
CA GLY A 218 7.29 20.26 -15.79
C GLY A 218 7.02 19.96 -14.31
N ALA A 219 6.22 18.93 -13.99
CA ALA A 219 5.89 18.61 -12.61
C ALA A 219 7.11 18.15 -11.79
N LYS A 220 7.12 18.46 -10.49
CA LYS A 220 8.20 18.14 -9.55
C LYS A 220 7.69 17.18 -8.49
N MET A 221 7.93 15.88 -8.69
CA MET A 221 7.59 14.84 -7.72
C MET A 221 8.78 14.65 -6.77
N ARG A 222 8.60 14.96 -5.49
CA ARG A 222 9.60 14.74 -4.44
C ARG A 222 9.47 13.34 -3.85
N ALA A 223 10.44 13.03 -2.99
CA ALA A 223 10.53 11.79 -2.25
C ALA A 223 9.27 11.50 -1.41
N ASP A 224 9.18 10.25 -0.97
CA ASP A 224 8.14 9.69 -0.09
C ASP A 224 6.72 9.91 -0.62
N THR A 225 6.56 9.91 -1.94
CA THR A 225 5.29 10.20 -2.61
C THR A 225 4.73 8.98 -3.32
N SER A 226 3.47 8.66 -3.05
CA SER A 226 2.72 7.60 -3.72
C SER A 226 1.51 8.15 -4.43
N ILE A 227 1.44 7.93 -5.73
CA ILE A 227 0.33 8.33 -6.57
C ILE A 227 -0.51 7.10 -6.91
N GLY A 228 -1.81 7.16 -6.59
CA GLY A 228 -2.81 6.15 -6.90
C GLY A 228 -2.93 5.83 -8.40
N PRO A 229 -3.66 4.76 -8.78
CA PRO A 229 -4.02 4.53 -10.17
C PRO A 229 -5.03 5.57 -10.67
N HIS A 230 -5.03 5.84 -11.97
CA HIS A 230 -5.93 6.80 -12.63
C HIS A 230 -5.88 8.23 -12.05
N CYS A 231 -4.71 8.64 -11.55
CA CYS A 231 -4.47 9.97 -11.03
C CYS A 231 -3.84 10.88 -12.09
N LYS A 232 -4.01 12.20 -11.95
CA LYS A 232 -3.27 13.19 -12.73
C LYS A 232 -2.59 14.17 -11.80
N VAL A 233 -1.27 14.29 -11.89
CA VAL A 233 -0.45 15.09 -10.97
C VAL A 233 0.38 16.14 -11.73
N GLY A 234 0.45 17.35 -11.21
CA GLY A 234 1.18 18.50 -11.74
C GLY A 234 1.72 19.39 -10.62
N GLY A 235 2.41 20.48 -10.95
CA GLY A 235 3.06 21.35 -9.97
C GLY A 235 4.10 20.59 -9.12
N GLU A 236 4.23 20.96 -7.86
CA GLU A 236 5.12 20.29 -6.90
C GLU A 236 4.32 19.40 -5.94
N VAL A 237 4.70 18.13 -5.82
CA VAL A 237 4.08 17.15 -4.91
C VAL A 237 5.17 16.51 -4.06
N SER A 238 5.01 16.51 -2.73
CA SER A 238 6.03 16.05 -1.79
C SER A 238 5.42 15.29 -0.64
N ASN A 239 6.05 14.18 -0.21
CA ASN A 239 5.63 13.40 0.97
C ASN A 239 4.10 13.21 1.04
N THR A 240 3.51 12.77 -0.07
CA THR A 240 2.05 12.73 -0.24
C THR A 240 1.61 11.34 -0.69
N VAL A 241 0.50 10.87 -0.13
CA VAL A 241 -0.22 9.71 -0.64
C VAL A 241 -1.52 10.15 -1.28
N MET A 242 -1.61 10.03 -2.61
CA MET A 242 -2.86 10.23 -3.35
C MET A 242 -3.53 8.87 -3.59
N PHE A 243 -4.78 8.73 -3.17
CA PHE A 243 -5.57 7.54 -3.51
C PHE A 243 -5.99 7.58 -4.98
N GLY A 244 -6.39 6.43 -5.52
CA GLY A 244 -6.77 6.32 -6.93
C GLY A 244 -7.89 7.29 -7.31
N PHE A 245 -7.93 7.66 -8.59
CA PHE A 245 -8.91 8.60 -9.16
C PHE A 245 -8.87 10.01 -8.54
N SER A 246 -7.71 10.45 -8.06
CA SER A 246 -7.50 11.80 -7.51
C SER A 246 -6.65 12.66 -8.45
N SER A 247 -6.92 13.96 -8.53
CA SER A 247 -6.20 14.86 -9.44
C SER A 247 -5.74 16.14 -8.74
N LYS A 248 -4.46 16.48 -8.93
CA LYS A 248 -3.86 17.80 -8.64
C LYS A 248 -3.09 18.17 -9.88
N VAL A 249 -3.65 18.99 -10.77
CA VAL A 249 -3.07 19.16 -12.13
C VAL A 249 -2.43 20.53 -12.37
N HIS A 250 -2.83 21.52 -11.58
CA HIS A 250 -2.35 22.89 -11.70
C HIS A 250 -1.05 23.09 -10.94
N ASP A 251 -0.35 24.16 -11.29
CA ASP A 251 0.82 24.62 -10.55
C ASP A 251 0.45 24.94 -9.09
N GLY A 252 1.44 24.77 -8.22
CA GLY A 252 1.30 24.89 -6.77
C GLY A 252 1.89 23.70 -6.03
N PHE A 253 1.91 23.80 -4.71
CA PHE A 253 2.50 22.80 -3.82
C PHE A 253 1.42 21.92 -3.17
N LEU A 254 1.66 20.61 -3.10
CA LEU A 254 0.90 19.67 -2.28
C LEU A 254 1.90 18.80 -1.52
N GLY A 255 1.90 18.88 -0.20
CA GLY A 255 2.77 18.06 0.61
C GLY A 255 2.66 18.30 2.10
N SER A 256 3.22 17.35 2.86
CA SER A 256 3.38 17.40 4.33
C SER A 256 4.82 17.67 4.72
#